data_AF-A0AA48L9B0-F1
#
_entry.id   AF-A0AA48L9B0-F1
#
_cell.length_a   1.000
_cell.length_b   1.000
_cell.length_c   1.000
_cell.angle_alpha   90.00
_cell.angle_beta   90.00
_cell.angle_gamma   90.00
#
_symmetry.space_group_name_H-M   'P 1'
#
loop_
_entity.id
_entity.type
_entity.pdbx_description
1 polymer ?
#
loop_
_entity_poly.entity_id
_entity_poly.type
_entity_poly.pdbx_seq_one_letter_code
_entity_poly.pdbx_strand_id
1 'polypeptide(L)'
;MAEPDPQFVADTLRARAEMALAKAQRHAAVQRLLSHPAIAPAREILADPMVCAALVGAFIALLFFIFYPAGKKSRRSGVPKALLVGPTDAGKTAIFAKFAQDEVPATHTSTVPSTASVALRASGRSKTVRLVDMAGHARLRDEVSAAVADTDAVVFVVDVMGVVRNAASVTEQLPPLLTAMAGTASRRGFNTSPLRLLILAHKADALSREATALSPPDLAPQTRQTAEERVRSVLTREMDRLKSARSASGGRIEGMGRVATQRGWWARLFGAPEPVAENTEDEEALVWGGPGAWNWDDVEGVDVEWGVTGVGGAKPLTEECEEGDGLQDLTDFFWDL
;
A
#
# COMPACT_ATOMS: atom_id res chain seq x y z
N MET A 1 33.60 36.68 -24.78
CA MET A 1 32.82 35.70 -25.57
C MET A 1 31.41 36.25 -25.64
N ALA A 2 30.99 36.73 -26.82
CA ALA A 2 29.66 37.30 -26.99
C ALA A 2 28.63 36.16 -27.04
N GLU A 3 27.58 36.29 -26.24
CA GLU A 3 26.47 35.35 -26.18
C GLU A 3 25.72 35.38 -27.53
N PRO A 4 25.48 34.22 -28.17
CA PRO A 4 24.82 34.21 -29.47
C PRO A 4 23.38 34.67 -29.35
N ASP A 5 22.98 35.54 -30.27
CA ASP A 5 21.63 36.12 -30.34
C ASP A 5 20.56 35.01 -30.37
N PRO A 6 19.61 34.98 -29.42
CA PRO A 6 18.61 33.93 -29.30
C PRO A 6 17.72 33.78 -30.55
N GLN A 7 17.54 34.85 -31.33
CA GLN A 7 16.79 34.78 -32.60
C GLN A 7 17.54 34.00 -33.66
N PHE A 8 18.87 34.14 -33.73
CA PHE A 8 19.71 33.38 -34.66
C PHE A 8 19.72 31.88 -34.33
N VAL A 9 19.69 31.52 -33.04
CA VAL A 9 19.61 30.12 -32.59
C VAL A 9 18.25 29.52 -32.92
N ALA A 10 17.16 30.27 -32.72
CA ALA A 10 15.82 29.80 -33.08
C ALA A 10 15.66 29.58 -34.59
N ASP A 11 16.19 30.47 -35.41
CA ASP A 11 16.09 30.37 -36.87
C ASP A 11 16.96 29.23 -37.43
N THR A 12 18.14 29.00 -36.86
CA THR A 12 18.98 27.85 -37.25
C THR A 12 18.38 26.51 -36.83
N LEU A 13 17.67 26.44 -35.71
CA LEU A 13 16.95 25.24 -35.30
C LEU A 13 15.73 24.97 -36.19
N ARG A 14 14.97 26.01 -36.57
CA ARG A 14 13.86 25.87 -37.53
C ARG A 14 14.36 25.39 -38.89
N ALA A 15 15.42 26.01 -39.43
CA ALA A 15 16.00 25.60 -40.71
C ALA A 15 16.50 24.14 -40.69
N ARG A 16 17.08 23.68 -39.56
CA ARG A 16 17.50 22.28 -39.40
C ARG A 16 16.32 21.32 -39.29
N ALA A 17 15.25 21.72 -38.61
CA ALA A 17 14.03 20.92 -38.51
C ALA A 17 13.33 20.76 -39.86
N GLU A 18 13.21 21.84 -40.64
CA GLU A 18 12.64 21.81 -41.99
C GLU A 18 13.48 20.95 -42.94
N MET A 19 14.81 21.04 -42.86
CA MET A 19 15.71 20.22 -43.68
C MET A 19 15.64 18.73 -43.28
N ALA A 20 15.48 18.42 -42.00
CA ALA A 20 15.28 17.05 -41.52
C ALA A 20 13.92 16.48 -41.96
N LEU A 21 12.87 17.30 -41.92
CA LEU A 21 11.52 16.94 -42.39
C LEU A 21 11.53 16.65 -43.90
N ALA A 22 12.16 17.52 -44.70
CA ALA A 22 12.31 17.35 -46.13
C ALA A 22 13.13 16.10 -46.50
N LYS A 23 14.15 15.76 -45.68
CA LYS A 23 14.95 14.54 -45.86
C LYS A 23 14.15 13.29 -45.50
N ALA A 24 13.32 13.33 -44.47
CA ALA A 24 12.43 12.23 -44.07
C ALA A 24 11.34 11.96 -45.13
N GLN A 25 10.75 13.01 -45.70
CA GLN A 25 9.73 12.92 -46.77
C GLN A 25 10.28 12.35 -48.09
N ARG A 26 11.59 12.47 -48.34
CA ARG A 26 12.26 11.90 -49.53
C ARG A 26 12.63 10.43 -49.37
N HIS A 27 12.46 9.84 -48.19
CA HIS A 27 12.81 8.45 -47.97
C HIS A 27 11.79 7.52 -48.65
N ALA A 28 12.26 6.61 -49.51
CA ALA A 28 11.41 5.77 -50.35
C ALA A 28 10.39 4.92 -49.57
N ALA A 29 10.69 4.59 -48.30
CA ALA A 29 9.76 3.89 -47.42
C ALA A 29 8.58 4.78 -46.98
N VAL A 30 8.82 6.08 -46.73
CA VAL A 30 7.79 7.06 -46.35
C VAL A 30 6.90 7.35 -47.56
N GLN A 31 7.49 7.48 -48.75
CA GLN A 31 6.74 7.67 -49.99
C GLN A 31 5.86 6.46 -50.34
N ARG A 32 6.38 5.23 -50.14
CA ARG A 32 5.61 3.98 -50.34
C ARG A 32 4.45 3.84 -49.35
N LEU A 33 4.64 4.28 -48.11
CA LEU A 33 3.59 4.28 -47.09
C LEU A 33 2.50 5.31 -47.44
N LEU A 34 2.89 6.53 -47.82
CA LEU A 34 1.96 7.61 -48.21
C LEU A 34 1.19 7.32 -49.51
N SER A 35 1.76 6.51 -50.42
CA SER A 35 1.09 6.10 -51.67
C SER A 35 0.17 4.88 -51.52
N HIS A 36 0.04 4.31 -50.32
CA HIS A 36 -0.77 3.10 -50.14
C HIS A 36 -2.28 3.42 -50.16
N PRO A 37 -3.11 2.72 -50.95
CA PRO A 37 -4.53 3.05 -51.15
C PRO A 37 -5.37 2.97 -49.87
N ALA A 38 -4.90 2.24 -48.85
CA ALA A 38 -5.55 2.17 -47.54
C ALA A 38 -5.46 3.46 -46.70
N ILE A 39 -4.54 4.39 -47.05
CA ILE A 39 -4.28 5.63 -46.29
C ILE A 39 -4.83 6.86 -47.05
N ALA A 40 -5.43 6.66 -48.22
CA ALA A 40 -6.00 7.70 -49.05
C ALA A 40 -7.04 8.61 -48.34
N PRO A 41 -7.93 8.13 -47.45
CA PRO A 41 -8.83 9.02 -46.70
C PRO A 41 -8.14 9.71 -45.51
N ALA A 42 -6.98 9.23 -45.07
CA ALA A 42 -6.24 9.78 -43.92
C ALA A 42 -5.11 10.76 -44.33
N ARG A 43 -4.83 10.91 -45.63
CA ARG A 43 -3.74 11.75 -46.17
C ARG A 43 -3.90 13.24 -45.86
N GLU A 44 -5.13 13.75 -45.81
CA GLU A 44 -5.41 15.15 -45.45
C GLU A 44 -5.19 15.40 -43.95
N ILE A 45 -5.54 14.41 -43.13
CA ILE A 45 -5.38 14.49 -41.66
C ILE A 45 -3.90 14.33 -41.27
N LEU A 46 -3.13 13.53 -42.02
CA LEU A 46 -1.68 13.36 -41.84
C LEU A 46 -0.82 14.47 -42.48
N ALA A 47 -1.40 15.39 -43.24
CA ALA A 47 -0.64 16.51 -43.82
C ALA A 47 -0.34 17.60 -42.79
N ASP A 48 -1.14 17.66 -41.72
CA ASP A 48 -0.97 18.65 -40.67
C ASP A 48 0.23 18.30 -39.77
N PRO A 49 1.28 19.15 -39.71
CA PRO A 49 2.50 18.84 -38.96
C PRO A 49 2.22 18.66 -37.46
N MET A 50 1.17 19.29 -36.93
CA MET A 50 0.74 19.13 -35.54
C MET A 50 0.13 17.75 -35.27
N VAL A 51 -0.64 17.19 -36.21
CA VAL A 51 -1.27 15.87 -36.06
C VAL A 51 -0.21 14.77 -36.16
N CYS A 52 0.75 14.90 -37.07
CA CYS A 52 1.90 13.99 -37.14
C CYS A 52 2.73 14.00 -35.86
N ALA A 53 3.03 15.19 -35.31
CA ALA A 53 3.78 15.30 -34.06
C ALA A 53 3.02 14.68 -32.88
N ALA A 54 1.69 14.88 -32.80
CA ALA A 54 0.85 14.29 -31.76
C ALA A 54 0.78 12.76 -31.86
N LEU A 55 0.65 12.20 -33.07
CA LEU A 55 0.61 10.75 -33.29
C LEU A 55 1.96 10.08 -32.99
N VAL A 56 3.07 10.71 -33.39
CA VAL A 56 4.41 10.23 -33.05
C VAL A 56 4.65 10.31 -31.54
N GLY A 57 4.23 11.40 -30.89
CA GLY A 57 4.29 11.55 -29.44
C GLY A 57 3.46 10.51 -28.69
N ALA A 58 2.22 10.26 -29.14
CA ALA A 58 1.35 9.23 -28.57
C ALA A 58 1.93 7.82 -28.76
N PHE A 59 2.55 7.56 -29.91
CA PHE A 59 3.21 6.27 -30.17
C PHE A 59 4.45 6.08 -29.30
N ILE A 60 5.27 7.11 -29.09
CA ILE A 60 6.42 7.05 -28.18
C ILE A 60 5.95 6.87 -26.73
N ALA A 61 4.88 7.56 -26.30
CA ALA A 61 4.30 7.39 -24.97
C ALA A 61 3.73 5.99 -24.76
N LEU A 62 3.07 5.42 -25.79
CA LEU A 62 2.57 4.05 -25.78
C LEU A 62 3.71 3.04 -25.70
N LEU A 63 4.77 3.21 -26.51
CA LEU A 63 5.97 2.39 -26.44
C LEU A 63 6.65 2.52 -25.08
N PHE A 64 6.72 3.72 -24.50
CA PHE A 64 7.24 3.92 -23.15
C PHE A 64 6.40 3.14 -22.14
N PHE A 65 5.07 3.21 -22.18
CA PHE A 65 4.19 2.46 -21.26
C PHE A 65 4.25 0.94 -21.44
N ILE A 66 4.49 0.45 -22.67
CA ILE A 66 4.60 -0.98 -22.97
C ILE A 66 5.99 -1.53 -22.61
N PHE A 67 7.05 -0.77 -22.89
CA PHE A 67 8.45 -1.22 -22.72
C PHE A 67 9.08 -0.80 -21.39
N TYR A 68 8.55 0.20 -20.67
CA TYR A 68 8.77 0.35 -19.25
C TYR A 68 7.72 -0.49 -18.53
N PRO A 69 8.04 -1.73 -18.08
CA PRO A 69 7.17 -2.43 -17.16
C PRO A 69 7.03 -1.55 -15.92
N ALA A 70 5.85 -0.94 -15.76
CA ALA A 70 5.43 -0.36 -14.49
C ALA A 70 5.56 -1.46 -13.44
N GLY A 71 6.51 -1.28 -12.52
CA GLY A 71 6.69 -2.17 -11.38
C GLY A 71 7.33 -3.53 -11.68
N LYS A 72 8.59 -3.56 -12.13
CA LYS A 72 9.44 -4.63 -11.59
C LYS A 72 9.57 -4.36 -10.09
N LYS A 73 8.73 -5.04 -9.30
CA LYS A 73 8.76 -5.05 -7.82
C LYS A 73 10.22 -5.06 -7.40
N SER A 74 10.73 -3.90 -6.97
CA SER A 74 12.07 -3.79 -6.41
C SER A 74 12.04 -4.52 -5.07
N ARG A 75 12.13 -5.85 -5.13
CA ARG A 75 12.28 -6.71 -3.97
C ARG A 75 13.53 -6.21 -3.26
N ARG A 76 13.36 -5.61 -2.09
CA ARG A 76 14.47 -5.41 -1.17
C ARG A 76 15.15 -6.77 -1.02
N SER A 77 16.46 -6.82 -1.24
CA SER A 77 17.26 -8.05 -1.27
C SER A 77 17.44 -8.69 0.12
N GLY A 78 16.44 -8.59 1.00
CA GLY A 78 16.46 -9.07 2.38
C GLY A 78 15.29 -9.99 2.69
N VAL A 79 15.34 -10.61 3.87
CA VAL A 79 14.23 -11.38 4.42
C VAL A 79 13.08 -10.42 4.72
N PRO A 80 11.87 -10.61 4.16
CA PRO A 80 10.75 -9.70 4.38
C PRO A 80 10.38 -9.66 5.87
N LYS A 81 10.07 -8.46 6.37
CA LYS A 81 9.72 -8.24 7.79
C LYS A 81 8.24 -7.93 7.95
N ALA A 82 7.55 -8.70 8.79
CA ALA A 82 6.14 -8.53 9.12
C ALA A 82 5.96 -8.11 10.58
N LEU A 83 5.13 -7.10 10.83
CA LEU A 83 4.89 -6.54 12.16
C LEU A 83 3.49 -6.89 12.66
N LEU A 84 3.38 -7.50 13.85
CA LEU A 84 2.11 -7.70 14.53
C LEU A 84 1.78 -6.48 15.40
N VAL A 85 0.64 -5.85 15.11
CA VAL A 85 0.10 -4.70 15.84
C VAL A 85 -1.38 -4.88 16.12
N GLY A 86 -1.93 -4.08 17.05
CA GLY A 86 -3.35 -4.14 17.42
C GLY A 86 -3.57 -4.07 18.94
N PRO A 87 -4.84 -4.08 19.38
CA PRO A 87 -5.20 -3.91 20.78
C PRO A 87 -4.61 -4.98 21.70
N THR A 88 -4.46 -4.64 22.98
CA THR A 88 -4.14 -5.62 24.03
C THR A 88 -5.17 -6.76 24.01
N ASP A 89 -4.72 -7.99 24.28
CA ASP A 89 -5.56 -9.20 24.25
C ASP A 89 -6.10 -9.62 22.87
N ALA A 90 -5.67 -8.96 21.78
CA ALA A 90 -6.01 -9.40 20.42
C ALA A 90 -5.42 -10.76 20.02
N GLY A 91 -4.51 -11.36 20.81
CA GLY A 91 -3.85 -12.62 20.50
C GLY A 91 -2.54 -12.54 19.71
N LYS A 92 -1.94 -11.33 19.56
CA LYS A 92 -0.66 -11.12 18.85
C LYS A 92 0.46 -12.06 19.32
N THR A 93 0.69 -12.12 20.63
CA THR A 93 1.72 -12.98 21.22
C THR A 93 1.40 -14.48 21.08
N ALA A 94 0.11 -14.87 21.01
CA ALA A 94 -0.28 -16.25 20.75
C ALA A 94 0.04 -16.66 19.31
N ILE A 95 -0.25 -15.79 18.34
CA ILE A 95 0.14 -15.96 16.93
C ILE A 95 1.66 -16.04 16.82
N PHE A 96 2.38 -15.09 17.42
CA PHE A 96 3.84 -15.07 17.43
C PHE A 96 4.43 -16.36 18.02
N ALA A 97 3.94 -16.79 19.18
CA ALA A 97 4.41 -18.00 19.83
C ALA A 97 4.15 -19.25 18.97
N LYS A 98 3.01 -19.31 18.25
CA LYS A 98 2.70 -20.45 17.38
C LYS A 98 3.70 -20.55 16.22
N PHE A 99 4.03 -19.44 15.55
CA PHE A 99 5.07 -19.44 14.51
C PHE A 99 6.50 -19.58 15.04
N ALA A 100 6.77 -19.11 16.26
CA ALA A 100 8.08 -19.22 16.90
C ALA A 100 8.33 -20.62 17.50
N GLN A 101 7.30 -21.42 17.75
CA GLN A 101 7.48 -22.81 18.19
C GLN A 101 8.09 -23.70 17.09
N ASP A 102 7.89 -23.34 15.81
CA ASP A 102 8.50 -24.03 14.67
C ASP A 102 9.96 -23.65 14.41
N GLU A 103 10.49 -22.60 15.06
CA GLU A 103 11.86 -22.14 14.87
C GLU A 103 12.49 -21.68 16.21
N VAL A 104 13.49 -22.42 16.70
CA VAL A 104 14.18 -22.16 17.98
C VAL A 104 14.55 -20.67 18.12
N PRO A 105 13.90 -19.91 19.02
CA PRO A 105 14.15 -18.48 19.10
C PRO A 105 15.48 -18.21 19.81
N ALA A 106 16.32 -17.37 19.22
CA ALA A 106 17.42 -16.73 19.91
C ALA A 106 16.90 -15.47 20.61
N THR A 107 16.50 -15.57 21.89
CA THR A 107 15.96 -14.42 22.63
C THR A 107 16.66 -14.20 23.97
N HIS A 108 17.16 -12.97 24.16
CA HIS A 108 17.51 -12.39 25.46
C HIS A 108 16.47 -11.31 25.83
N THR A 109 15.80 -11.56 26.96
CA THR A 109 15.13 -10.64 27.92
C THR A 109 14.36 -9.39 27.44
N SER A 110 13.04 -9.51 27.59
CA SER A 110 11.96 -8.52 27.85
C SER A 110 12.37 -7.08 28.21
N THR A 111 12.60 -6.26 27.20
CA THR A 111 12.29 -4.80 27.13
C THR A 111 12.22 -4.33 25.66
N VAL A 112 12.30 -5.28 24.73
CA VAL A 112 12.56 -5.12 23.30
C VAL A 112 11.48 -5.91 22.55
N PRO A 113 10.94 -5.40 21.42
CA PRO A 113 9.99 -6.14 20.59
C PRO A 113 10.52 -7.54 20.26
N SER A 114 9.68 -8.56 20.48
CA SER A 114 10.06 -9.96 20.25
C SER A 114 10.15 -10.21 18.74
N THR A 115 11.28 -10.73 18.28
CA THR A 115 11.52 -11.03 16.86
C THR A 115 11.78 -12.51 16.68
N ALA A 116 11.10 -13.13 15.72
CA ALA A 116 11.32 -14.51 15.30
C ALA A 116 11.54 -14.55 13.78
N SER A 117 12.40 -15.47 13.33
CA SER A 117 12.39 -15.88 11.93
C SER A 117 11.37 -17.00 11.80
N VAL A 118 10.61 -17.00 10.71
CA VAL A 118 9.57 -17.99 10.43
C VAL A 118 9.85 -18.56 9.05
N ALA A 119 10.24 -19.83 8.99
CA ALA A 119 10.44 -20.56 7.74
C ALA A 119 9.12 -21.18 7.23
N LEU A 120 8.47 -20.51 6.29
CA LEU A 120 7.31 -21.04 5.58
C LEU A 120 7.77 -22.09 4.56
N ARG A 121 7.08 -23.23 4.53
CA ARG A 121 7.34 -24.30 3.56
C ARG A 121 6.08 -24.63 2.79
N ALA A 122 6.13 -24.48 1.47
CA ALA A 122 5.03 -24.84 0.58
C ALA A 122 5.58 -25.48 -0.70
N SER A 123 5.06 -26.66 -1.06
CA SER A 123 5.32 -27.33 -2.35
C SER A 123 6.80 -27.44 -2.72
N GLY A 124 7.65 -27.80 -1.75
CA GLY A 124 9.10 -27.96 -1.95
C GLY A 124 9.91 -26.66 -2.02
N ARG A 125 9.28 -25.49 -1.83
CA ARG A 125 9.95 -24.20 -1.67
C ARG A 125 9.90 -23.77 -0.21
N SER A 126 10.95 -23.07 0.23
CA SER A 126 10.98 -22.44 1.55
C SER A 126 11.15 -20.94 1.41
N LYS A 127 10.45 -20.19 2.26
CA LYS A 127 10.53 -18.73 2.34
C LYS A 127 10.61 -18.33 3.80
N THR A 128 11.61 -17.56 4.16
CA THR A 128 11.74 -17.04 5.53
C THR A 128 11.10 -15.66 5.60
N VAL A 129 10.35 -15.41 6.68
CA VAL A 129 9.76 -14.11 7.02
C VAL A 129 10.20 -13.76 8.44
N ARG A 130 10.60 -12.52 8.68
CA ARG A 130 10.92 -12.04 10.03
C ARG A 130 9.67 -11.47 10.67
N LEU A 131 9.13 -12.16 11.67
CA LEU A 131 7.96 -11.74 12.41
C LEU A 131 8.38 -10.93 13.65
N VAL A 132 7.73 -9.80 13.89
CA VAL A 132 7.97 -8.95 15.06
C VAL A 132 6.67 -8.76 15.83
N ASP A 133 6.65 -9.14 17.11
CA ASP A 133 5.54 -8.87 18.03
C ASP A 133 5.80 -7.56 18.79
N MET A 134 4.90 -6.60 18.60
CA MET A 134 4.86 -5.38 19.41
C MET A 134 3.86 -5.53 20.55
N ALA A 135 4.32 -5.24 21.77
CA ALA A 135 3.44 -5.18 22.93
C ALA A 135 2.30 -4.18 22.69
N GLY A 136 1.05 -4.60 22.94
CA GLY A 136 -0.17 -3.83 22.65
C GLY A 136 -0.40 -2.56 23.48
N HIS A 137 0.64 -1.98 24.08
CA HIS A 137 0.52 -0.76 24.86
C HIS A 137 0.53 0.47 23.95
N ALA A 138 -0.61 1.17 23.92
CA ALA A 138 -0.95 2.28 23.04
C ALA A 138 -0.13 3.58 23.23
N ARG A 139 1.15 3.54 23.63
CA ARG A 139 1.82 4.75 24.16
C ARG A 139 3.01 5.31 23.40
N LEU A 140 3.52 4.67 22.36
CA LEU A 140 4.62 5.26 21.59
C LEU A 140 4.25 5.26 20.11
N ARG A 141 3.53 6.31 19.66
CA ARG A 141 3.34 6.62 18.23
C ARG A 141 4.69 6.58 17.49
N ASP A 142 5.73 7.04 18.17
CA ASP A 142 7.11 7.03 17.67
C ASP A 142 7.68 5.61 17.52
N GLU A 143 7.35 4.69 18.43
CA GLU A 143 7.79 3.30 18.35
C GLU A 143 7.07 2.56 17.21
N VAL A 144 5.76 2.81 17.04
CA VAL A 144 4.99 2.26 15.90
C VAL A 144 5.53 2.81 14.59
N SER A 145 5.79 4.12 14.48
CA SER A 145 6.36 4.74 13.29
C SER A 145 7.74 4.18 12.95
N ALA A 146 8.63 4.05 13.95
CA ALA A 146 9.95 3.47 13.79
C ALA A 146 9.89 1.99 13.38
N ALA A 147 8.98 1.22 13.97
CA ALA A 147 8.78 -0.18 13.62
C ALA A 147 8.26 -0.33 12.19
N VAL A 148 7.26 0.46 11.80
CA VAL A 148 6.66 0.45 10.46
C VAL A 148 7.68 0.81 9.38
N ALA A 149 8.56 1.78 9.65
CA ALA A 149 9.60 2.23 8.71
C ALA A 149 10.50 1.09 8.22
N ASP A 150 10.77 0.11 9.08
CA ASP A 150 11.65 -1.05 8.81
C ASP A 150 10.89 -2.31 8.38
N THR A 151 9.57 -2.25 8.13
CA THR A 151 8.74 -3.43 7.82
C THR A 151 8.26 -3.46 6.39
N ASP A 152 8.07 -4.64 5.81
CA ASP A 152 7.50 -4.80 4.47
C ASP A 152 5.99 -5.07 4.52
N ALA A 153 5.49 -5.55 5.67
CA ALA A 153 4.08 -5.74 5.92
C ALA A 153 3.72 -5.50 7.38
N VAL A 154 2.47 -5.11 7.60
CA VAL A 154 1.86 -4.91 8.91
C VAL A 154 0.63 -5.80 9.01
N VAL A 155 0.49 -6.50 10.13
CA VAL A 155 -0.68 -7.33 10.45
C VAL A 155 -1.37 -6.71 11.65
N PHE A 156 -2.53 -6.10 11.43
CA PHE A 156 -3.37 -5.53 12.46
C PHE A 156 -4.34 -6.59 12.99
N VAL A 157 -4.01 -7.16 14.14
CA VAL A 157 -4.73 -8.28 14.76
C VAL A 157 -5.91 -7.76 15.57
N VAL A 158 -7.11 -8.31 15.33
CA VAL A 158 -8.35 -7.91 15.99
C VAL A 158 -9.08 -9.14 16.52
N ASP A 159 -9.43 -9.11 17.81
CA ASP A 159 -10.31 -10.12 18.40
C ASP A 159 -11.74 -9.95 17.87
N VAL A 160 -12.23 -10.97 17.15
CA VAL A 160 -13.56 -10.99 16.51
C VAL A 160 -14.71 -10.82 17.51
N MET A 161 -14.56 -11.30 18.74
CA MET A 161 -15.56 -11.15 19.80
C MET A 161 -15.34 -9.86 20.60
N GLY A 162 -14.08 -9.48 20.80
CA GLY A 162 -13.69 -8.26 21.52
C GLY A 162 -14.07 -6.98 20.79
N VAL A 163 -13.98 -6.97 19.45
CA VAL A 163 -14.22 -5.77 18.62
C VAL A 163 -15.63 -5.21 18.80
N VAL A 164 -16.64 -6.06 19.04
CA VAL A 164 -18.04 -5.62 19.21
C VAL A 164 -18.21 -4.73 20.45
N ARG A 165 -17.45 -5.01 21.52
CA ARG A 165 -17.52 -4.25 22.78
C ARG A 165 -16.59 -3.06 22.81
N ASN A 166 -15.42 -3.17 22.17
CA ASN A 166 -14.34 -2.21 22.26
C ASN A 166 -14.05 -1.48 20.92
N ALA A 167 -15.02 -1.46 20.01
CA ALA A 167 -14.86 -0.98 18.63
C ALA A 167 -14.13 0.37 18.51
N ALA A 168 -14.54 1.36 19.32
CA ALA A 168 -13.92 2.69 19.32
C ALA A 168 -12.43 2.63 19.70
N SER A 169 -12.09 1.96 20.80
CA SER A 169 -10.71 1.87 21.29
C SER A 169 -9.80 1.06 20.34
N VAL A 170 -10.33 0.03 19.68
CA VAL A 170 -9.60 -0.71 18.64
C VAL A 170 -9.36 0.19 17.43
N THR A 171 -10.40 0.88 16.98
CA THR A 171 -10.36 1.71 15.77
C THR A 171 -9.48 2.95 15.95
N GLU A 172 -9.41 3.55 17.14
CA GLU A 172 -8.54 4.69 17.45
C GLU A 172 -7.04 4.42 17.17
N GLN A 173 -6.63 3.15 17.13
CA GLN A 173 -5.26 2.75 16.83
C GLN A 173 -4.95 2.69 15.33
N LEU A 174 -5.97 2.60 14.47
CA LEU A 174 -5.80 2.49 13.01
C LEU A 174 -5.33 3.81 12.38
N PRO A 175 -5.94 4.99 12.64
CA PRO A 175 -5.49 6.23 12.01
C PRO A 175 -3.99 6.50 12.16
N PRO A 176 -3.39 6.52 13.37
CA PRO A 176 -1.95 6.77 13.52
C PRO A 176 -1.09 5.70 12.85
N LEU A 177 -1.56 4.44 12.80
CA LEU A 177 -0.88 3.36 12.09
C LEU A 177 -0.90 3.61 10.56
N LEU A 178 -2.06 3.91 10.00
CA LEU A 178 -2.22 4.20 8.57
C LEU A 178 -1.39 5.43 8.16
N THR A 179 -1.32 6.47 8.99
CA THR A 179 -0.44 7.63 8.75
C THR A 179 1.03 7.24 8.75
N ALA A 180 1.48 6.43 9.71
CA ALA A 180 2.86 5.95 9.74
C ALA A 180 3.20 5.09 8.49
N MET A 181 2.25 4.24 8.07
CA MET A 181 2.37 3.38 6.90
C MET A 181 2.44 4.19 5.60
N ALA A 182 1.50 5.11 5.38
CA ALA A 182 1.48 5.97 4.21
C ALA A 182 2.71 6.89 4.17
N GLY A 183 3.09 7.51 5.28
CA GLY A 183 4.30 8.33 5.36
C GLY A 183 5.58 7.53 5.05
N THR A 184 5.62 6.25 5.44
CA THR A 184 6.69 5.32 5.05
C THR A 184 6.62 4.99 3.56
N ALA A 185 5.42 4.75 3.03
CA ALA A 185 5.20 4.46 1.62
C ALA A 185 5.60 5.64 0.70
N SER A 186 5.27 6.88 1.06
CA SER A 186 5.67 8.08 0.31
C SER A 186 7.18 8.30 0.27
N ARG A 187 7.90 7.84 1.30
CA ARG A 187 9.38 7.85 1.34
C ARG A 187 9.99 6.72 0.53
N ARG A 188 9.23 5.68 0.19
CA ARG A 188 9.67 4.62 -0.73
C ARG A 188 9.59 5.16 -2.16
N GLY A 189 10.60 4.86 -2.96
CA GLY A 189 10.62 5.29 -4.35
C GLY A 189 9.47 4.67 -5.15
N PHE A 190 9.00 5.37 -6.19
CA PHE A 190 7.86 5.00 -7.04
C PHE A 190 7.91 3.58 -7.67
N ASN A 191 9.07 2.92 -7.67
CA ASN A 191 9.26 1.55 -8.21
C ASN A 191 9.24 0.45 -7.13
N THR A 192 8.92 0.80 -5.88
CA THR A 192 8.85 -0.15 -4.75
C THR A 192 7.44 -0.72 -4.66
N SER A 193 7.31 -1.98 -4.22
CA SER A 193 5.99 -2.54 -3.90
C SER A 193 5.30 -1.71 -2.80
N PRO A 194 3.97 -1.53 -2.88
CA PRO A 194 3.22 -0.88 -1.81
C PRO A 194 3.41 -1.64 -0.50
N LEU A 195 3.28 -0.93 0.61
CA LEU A 195 3.32 -1.54 1.94
C LEU A 195 2.00 -2.29 2.15
N ARG A 196 2.06 -3.57 2.56
CA ARG A 196 0.83 -4.38 2.73
C ARG A 196 0.34 -4.33 4.17
N LEU A 197 -0.95 -4.08 4.36
CA LEU A 197 -1.66 -4.12 5.63
C LEU A 197 -2.65 -5.28 5.61
N LEU A 198 -2.47 -6.28 6.47
CA LEU A 198 -3.46 -7.31 6.72
C LEU A 198 -4.28 -6.95 7.96
N ILE A 199 -5.59 -6.75 7.82
CA ILE A 199 -6.51 -6.68 8.95
C ILE A 199 -6.98 -8.10 9.26
N LEU A 200 -6.49 -8.63 10.38
CA LEU A 200 -6.61 -10.02 10.74
C LEU A 200 -7.69 -10.23 11.81
N ALA A 201 -8.79 -10.86 11.42
CA ALA A 201 -9.88 -11.30 12.29
C ALA A 201 -9.45 -12.56 13.07
N HIS A 202 -8.97 -12.37 14.30
CA HIS A 202 -8.43 -13.43 15.16
C HIS A 202 -9.44 -13.99 16.18
N LYS A 203 -9.15 -15.19 16.68
CA LYS A 203 -10.01 -16.02 17.53
C LYS A 203 -11.33 -16.40 16.85
N ALA A 204 -11.30 -16.62 15.53
CA ALA A 204 -12.48 -17.01 14.77
C ALA A 204 -13.03 -18.37 15.21
N ASP A 205 -12.18 -19.22 15.79
CA ASP A 205 -12.57 -20.48 16.43
C ASP A 205 -13.58 -20.28 17.57
N ALA A 206 -13.56 -19.13 18.26
CA ALA A 206 -14.55 -18.81 19.29
C ALA A 206 -15.96 -18.53 18.73
N LEU A 207 -16.10 -18.31 17.42
CA LEU A 207 -17.41 -18.25 16.76
C LEU A 207 -17.93 -19.64 16.39
N SER A 208 -17.05 -20.64 16.30
CA SER A 208 -17.45 -22.01 16.05
C SER A 208 -18.20 -22.56 17.26
N ARG A 209 -19.28 -23.31 16.99
CA ARG A 209 -19.98 -24.07 18.03
C ARG A 209 -19.30 -25.40 18.34
N GLU A 210 -18.44 -25.85 17.44
CA GLU A 210 -17.72 -27.11 17.55
C GLU A 210 -16.31 -26.82 18.08
N ALA A 211 -15.99 -27.43 19.22
CA ALA A 211 -14.65 -27.38 19.79
C ALA A 211 -13.75 -28.37 19.03
N THR A 212 -12.82 -27.84 18.24
CA THR A 212 -11.84 -28.67 17.53
C THR A 212 -10.66 -28.98 18.47
N ALA A 213 -10.20 -30.22 18.44
CA ALA A 213 -9.00 -30.63 19.17
C ALA A 213 -7.69 -30.22 18.44
N LEU A 214 -7.78 -29.76 17.19
CA LEU A 214 -6.63 -29.33 16.38
C LEU A 214 -6.16 -27.93 16.81
N SER A 215 -4.85 -27.69 16.77
CA SER A 215 -4.23 -26.38 16.99
C SER A 215 -3.12 -26.19 15.96
N PRO A 216 -3.37 -25.47 14.86
CA PRO A 216 -4.55 -24.62 14.59
C PRO A 216 -5.85 -25.44 14.34
N PRO A 217 -7.04 -24.90 14.68
CA PRO A 217 -8.31 -25.52 14.37
C PRO A 217 -8.68 -25.37 12.88
N ASP A 218 -9.46 -26.30 12.36
CA ASP A 218 -10.11 -26.13 11.06
C ASP A 218 -11.27 -25.13 11.16
N LEU A 219 -11.21 -24.07 10.36
CA LEU A 219 -12.22 -23.03 10.32
C LEU A 219 -13.20 -23.28 9.17
N ALA A 220 -14.45 -23.61 9.51
CA ALA A 220 -15.50 -23.72 8.51
C ALA A 220 -15.60 -22.43 7.67
N PRO A 221 -15.85 -22.51 6.34
CA PRO A 221 -15.91 -21.34 5.46
C PRO A 221 -16.92 -20.27 5.92
N GLN A 222 -18.06 -20.69 6.49
CA GLN A 222 -19.06 -19.78 7.04
C GLN A 222 -18.55 -19.00 8.26
N THR A 223 -17.78 -19.66 9.13
CA THR A 223 -17.14 -19.04 10.29
C THR A 223 -16.13 -17.99 9.86
N ARG A 224 -15.33 -18.30 8.83
CA ARG A 224 -14.39 -17.35 8.22
C ARG A 224 -15.11 -16.11 7.70
N GLN A 225 -16.10 -16.31 6.82
CA GLN A 225 -16.87 -15.21 6.25
C GLN A 225 -17.52 -14.34 7.34
N THR A 226 -18.13 -14.97 8.34
CA THR A 226 -18.78 -14.24 9.45
C THR A 226 -17.78 -13.44 10.29
N ALA A 227 -16.59 -14.00 10.54
CA ALA A 227 -15.53 -13.33 11.29
C ALA A 227 -15.03 -12.09 10.55
N GLU A 228 -14.72 -12.25 9.26
CA GLU A 228 -14.23 -11.16 8.39
C GLU A 228 -15.29 -10.06 8.26
N GLU A 229 -16.52 -10.40 7.87
CA GLU A 229 -17.61 -9.43 7.69
C GLU A 229 -17.92 -8.66 8.98
N ARG A 230 -17.84 -9.33 10.14
CA ARG A 230 -18.04 -8.69 11.44
C ARG A 230 -16.95 -7.67 11.73
N VAL A 231 -15.68 -8.04 11.62
CA VAL A 231 -14.56 -7.12 11.88
C VAL A 231 -14.60 -5.97 10.87
N ARG A 232 -14.77 -6.28 9.58
CA ARG A 232 -14.83 -5.30 8.50
C ARG A 232 -15.95 -4.29 8.69
N SER A 233 -17.19 -4.74 8.94
CA SER A 233 -18.33 -3.83 9.14
C SER A 233 -18.18 -2.94 10.36
N VAL A 234 -17.71 -3.49 11.49
CA VAL A 234 -17.52 -2.73 12.73
C VAL A 234 -16.43 -1.66 12.57
N LEU A 235 -15.26 -2.03 12.04
CA LEU A 235 -14.16 -1.09 11.85
C LEU A 235 -14.49 -0.02 10.80
N THR A 236 -15.14 -0.39 9.69
CA THR A 236 -15.56 0.56 8.65
C THR A 236 -16.48 1.63 9.24
N ARG A 237 -17.48 1.22 10.03
CA ARG A 237 -18.42 2.14 10.66
C ARG A 237 -17.74 3.09 11.66
N GLU A 238 -16.83 2.58 12.48
CA GLU A 238 -16.11 3.43 13.43
C GLU A 238 -15.09 4.36 12.74
N MET A 239 -14.43 3.92 11.67
CA MET A 239 -13.56 4.78 10.85
C MET A 239 -14.36 5.91 10.20
N ASP A 240 -15.55 5.62 9.68
CA ASP A 240 -16.47 6.63 9.14
C ASP A 240 -16.90 7.65 10.21
N ARG A 241 -17.18 7.16 11.43
CA ARG A 241 -17.44 8.01 12.59
C ARG A 241 -16.24 8.90 12.95
N LEU A 242 -15.02 8.37 12.91
CA LEU A 242 -13.81 9.16 13.16
C LEU A 242 -13.57 10.21 12.07
N LYS A 243 -13.77 9.85 10.79
CA LYS A 243 -13.61 10.74 9.64
C LYS A 243 -14.61 11.90 9.68
N SER A 244 -15.87 11.61 9.99
CA SER A 244 -16.91 12.64 10.18
C SER A 244 -16.66 13.52 11.41
N ALA A 245 -16.23 12.96 12.54
CA ALA A 245 -15.91 13.73 13.75
C ALA A 245 -14.73 14.69 13.54
N ARG A 246 -13.70 14.27 12.80
CA ARG A 246 -12.56 15.11 12.43
C ARG A 246 -12.96 16.23 11.47
N SER A 247 -13.78 15.91 10.46
CA SER A 247 -14.32 16.91 9.52
C SER A 247 -15.18 17.96 10.23
N ALA A 248 -15.88 17.59 11.30
CA ALA A 248 -16.67 18.52 12.13
C ALA A 248 -15.80 19.39 13.07
N SER A 249 -14.65 18.88 13.51
CA SER A 249 -13.71 19.62 14.38
C SER A 249 -12.95 20.74 13.66
N GLY A 250 -12.77 20.64 12.33
CA GLY A 250 -12.17 21.69 11.49
C GLY A 250 -13.10 22.88 11.20
N GLY A 251 -14.33 22.88 11.74
CA GLY A 251 -15.37 23.86 11.45
C GLY A 251 -15.53 24.96 12.50
N ARG A 252 -14.47 25.71 12.84
CA ARG A 252 -14.58 27.00 13.56
C ARG A 252 -13.42 27.98 13.24
N ILE A 253 -13.17 28.24 11.96
CA ILE A 253 -12.66 29.56 11.55
C ILE A 253 -13.46 30.02 10.34
N GLU A 254 -14.60 30.64 10.64
CA GLU A 254 -15.34 31.49 9.73
C GLU A 254 -14.55 32.79 9.58
N GLY A 255 -14.02 33.06 8.38
CA GLY A 255 -13.38 34.34 8.11
C GLY A 255 -12.44 34.37 6.93
N MET A 256 -12.97 34.86 5.81
CA MET A 256 -12.25 35.42 4.68
C MET A 256 -11.82 34.44 3.58
N GLY A 257 -12.42 34.66 2.40
CA GLY A 257 -12.26 33.84 1.22
C GLY A 257 -10.81 33.67 0.80
N ARG A 258 -10.49 32.43 0.45
CA ARG A 258 -9.42 32.13 -0.49
C ARG A 258 -10.03 31.32 -1.62
N VAL A 259 -10.11 31.97 -2.77
CA VAL A 259 -10.34 31.34 -4.07
C VAL A 259 -9.40 30.14 -4.17
N ALA A 260 -10.00 28.96 -4.36
CA ALA A 260 -9.31 27.72 -4.67
C ALA A 260 -8.38 27.94 -5.85
N THR A 261 -7.10 28.16 -5.56
CA THR A 261 -6.05 28.18 -6.57
C THR A 261 -5.44 26.80 -6.56
N GLN A 262 -5.59 26.09 -7.67
CA GLN A 262 -4.83 24.89 -7.99
C GLN A 262 -3.35 25.08 -7.67
N ARG A 263 -2.92 24.58 -6.51
CA ARG A 263 -1.53 24.64 -6.02
C ARG A 263 -0.98 23.24 -5.71
N GLY A 264 -1.46 22.21 -6.42
CA GLY A 264 -1.07 20.83 -6.13
C GLY A 264 0.14 20.30 -6.92
N TRP A 265 0.37 20.77 -8.15
CA TRP A 265 1.35 20.11 -9.04
C TRP A 265 2.46 21.02 -9.56
N TRP A 266 2.14 22.25 -9.99
CA TRP A 266 3.15 23.18 -10.55
C TRP A 266 4.14 23.71 -9.49
N ALA A 267 3.72 23.84 -8.23
CA ALA A 267 4.57 24.37 -7.15
C ALA A 267 5.66 23.38 -6.69
N ARG A 268 5.46 22.07 -6.90
CA ARG A 268 6.47 21.03 -6.65
C ARG A 268 7.50 20.94 -7.79
N LEU A 269 7.14 21.38 -9.01
CA LEU A 269 8.00 21.33 -10.20
C LEU A 269 8.92 22.56 -10.32
N PHE A 270 8.48 23.73 -9.86
CA PHE A 270 9.27 24.97 -9.88
C PHE A 270 9.41 25.52 -8.46
N GLY A 271 10.42 25.03 -7.75
CA GLY A 271 10.65 25.32 -6.34
C GLY A 271 10.70 26.83 -6.05
N ALA A 272 9.83 27.26 -5.14
CA ALA A 272 9.95 28.52 -4.43
C ALA A 272 10.22 28.24 -2.95
N PRO A 273 11.20 28.92 -2.33
CA PRO A 273 11.49 28.75 -0.92
C PRO A 273 10.63 29.69 -0.08
N GLU A 274 10.05 29.19 1.01
CA GLU A 274 9.96 29.81 2.35
C GLU A 274 8.94 29.05 3.24
N PRO A 275 9.13 29.10 4.57
CA PRO A 275 8.61 28.10 5.51
C PRO A 275 7.20 28.44 5.96
N VAL A 276 6.32 27.44 6.04
CA VAL A 276 4.94 27.65 6.48
C VAL A 276 4.55 26.53 7.43
N ALA A 277 3.89 26.95 8.51
CA ALA A 277 3.40 26.16 9.62
C ALA A 277 2.82 24.80 9.20
N GLU A 278 3.17 23.80 10.00
CA GLU A 278 2.84 22.39 9.90
C GLU A 278 1.32 22.17 9.80
N ASN A 279 0.81 22.02 8.57
CA ASN A 279 -0.56 21.62 8.25
C ASN A 279 -0.70 20.09 8.37
N THR A 280 -0.41 19.54 9.55
CA THR A 280 -0.52 18.09 9.81
C THR A 280 -1.94 17.56 9.58
N GLU A 281 -2.99 18.38 9.77
CA GLU A 281 -4.38 17.95 9.60
C GLU A 281 -4.76 17.75 8.12
N ASP A 282 -4.32 18.63 7.22
CA ASP A 282 -4.55 18.50 5.78
C ASP A 282 -3.75 17.33 5.19
N GLU A 283 -2.54 17.10 5.70
CA GLU A 283 -1.70 15.96 5.33
C GLU A 283 -2.30 14.63 5.81
N GLU A 284 -2.82 14.56 7.05
CA GLU A 284 -3.53 13.39 7.55
C GLU A 284 -4.82 13.10 6.78
N ALA A 285 -5.57 14.15 6.40
CA ALA A 285 -6.78 13.99 5.60
C ALA A 285 -6.46 13.46 4.18
N LEU A 286 -5.32 13.83 3.60
CA LEU A 286 -4.89 13.29 2.31
C LEU A 286 -4.56 11.78 2.41
N VAL A 287 -4.00 11.35 3.54
CA VAL A 287 -3.56 9.96 3.76
C VAL A 287 -4.74 8.96 3.84
N TRP A 288 -5.90 9.41 4.31
CA TRP A 288 -7.10 8.58 4.52
C TRP A 288 -8.22 8.86 3.51
N GLY A 289 -7.87 9.49 2.40
CA GLY A 289 -8.80 9.93 1.37
C GLY A 289 -9.53 11.22 1.71
N GLY A 290 -9.97 11.92 0.66
CA GLY A 290 -10.66 13.21 0.75
C GLY A 290 -12.01 13.17 1.48
N PRO A 291 -12.69 14.34 1.58
CA PRO A 291 -13.97 14.45 2.28
C PRO A 291 -15.01 13.46 1.70
N GLY A 292 -15.69 12.74 2.59
CA GLY A 292 -16.64 11.69 2.20
C GLY A 292 -16.63 10.52 3.17
N ALA A 293 -17.38 9.46 2.81
CA ALA A 293 -17.40 8.23 3.56
C ALA A 293 -16.01 7.56 3.61
N TRP A 294 -15.77 6.75 4.63
CA TRP A 294 -14.54 5.95 4.71
C TRP A 294 -14.54 4.83 3.67
N ASN A 295 -13.41 4.68 2.97
CA ASN A 295 -13.11 3.54 2.11
C ASN A 295 -11.67 3.06 2.37
N TRP A 296 -11.48 1.75 2.44
CA TRP A 296 -10.18 1.16 2.74
C TRP A 296 -9.19 1.28 1.58
N ASP A 297 -9.69 1.38 0.36
CA ASP A 297 -8.88 1.51 -0.86
C ASP A 297 -8.35 2.95 -1.06
N ASP A 298 -8.86 3.92 -0.29
CA ASP A 298 -8.47 5.32 -0.40
C ASP A 298 -7.16 5.63 0.35
N VAL A 299 -6.57 4.65 1.05
CA VAL A 299 -5.32 4.84 1.79
C VAL A 299 -4.13 4.87 0.84
N GLU A 300 -3.49 6.02 0.72
CA GLU A 300 -2.39 6.19 -0.24
C GLU A 300 -1.18 5.30 0.08
N GLY A 301 -0.73 4.52 -0.92
CA GLY A 301 0.51 3.74 -0.85
C GLY A 301 0.47 2.51 0.05
N VAL A 302 -0.70 2.16 0.58
CA VAL A 302 -0.93 0.98 1.42
C VAL A 302 -1.95 0.07 0.73
N ASP A 303 -1.61 -1.21 0.60
CA ASP A 303 -2.52 -2.24 0.09
C ASP A 303 -3.19 -2.93 1.28
N VAL A 304 -4.52 -2.81 1.39
CA VAL A 304 -5.28 -3.30 2.55
C VAL A 304 -5.97 -4.61 2.21
N GLU A 305 -5.62 -5.66 2.95
CA GLU A 305 -6.16 -7.01 2.80
C GLU A 305 -6.85 -7.46 4.09
N TRP A 306 -7.74 -8.44 3.96
CA TRP A 306 -8.50 -9.00 5.06
C TRP A 306 -8.19 -10.49 5.18
N GLY A 307 -8.12 -10.99 6.40
CA GLY A 307 -7.90 -12.41 6.64
C GLY A 307 -8.46 -12.85 7.98
N VAL A 308 -8.58 -14.15 8.16
CA VAL A 308 -9.15 -14.76 9.35
C VAL A 308 -8.17 -15.78 9.92
N THR A 309 -8.16 -15.89 11.25
CA THR A 309 -7.37 -16.91 11.91
C THR A 309 -7.99 -17.42 13.20
N GLY A 310 -7.66 -18.67 13.53
CA GLY A 310 -7.84 -19.27 14.84
C GLY A 310 -6.57 -20.03 15.19
N VAL A 311 -6.11 -19.89 16.43
CA VAL A 311 -4.96 -20.67 16.95
C VAL A 311 -5.46 -21.85 17.80
N GLY A 312 -6.71 -21.79 18.28
CA GLY A 312 -7.29 -22.78 19.18
C GLY A 312 -6.75 -22.69 20.61
N GLY A 313 -7.14 -23.64 21.46
CA GLY A 313 -6.66 -23.73 22.83
C GLY A 313 -5.20 -24.16 22.92
N ALA A 314 -4.45 -23.64 23.91
CA ALA A 314 -3.08 -24.05 24.15
C ALA A 314 -3.02 -25.55 24.51
N LYS A 315 -2.36 -26.35 23.68
CA LYS A 315 -2.05 -27.76 23.97
C LYS A 315 -0.59 -27.93 24.39
N PRO A 316 -0.29 -28.91 25.27
CA PRO A 316 1.08 -29.22 25.66
C PRO A 316 1.92 -29.70 24.46
N LEU A 317 3.21 -29.31 24.44
CA LEU A 317 4.20 -29.47 23.36
C LEU A 317 4.51 -30.93 22.93
N THR A 318 3.78 -31.92 23.42
CA THR A 318 4.14 -33.35 23.33
C THR A 318 3.32 -34.15 22.32
N GLU A 319 2.29 -33.57 21.69
CA GLU A 319 1.44 -34.27 20.73
C GLU A 319 1.68 -33.76 19.31
N GLU A 320 2.24 -34.60 18.44
CA GLU A 320 2.16 -34.41 16.99
C GLU A 320 0.69 -34.53 16.58
N CYS A 321 0.02 -33.40 16.46
CA CYS A 321 -1.36 -33.32 15.98
C CYS A 321 -1.35 -32.89 14.52
N GLU A 322 -2.28 -33.41 13.73
CA GLU A 322 -2.59 -32.85 12.41
C GLU A 322 -2.89 -31.35 12.58
N GLU A 323 -2.26 -30.50 11.77
CA GLU A 323 -2.51 -29.06 11.80
C GLU A 323 -3.73 -28.74 10.95
N GLY A 324 -4.69 -28.06 11.55
CA GLY A 324 -5.84 -27.53 10.82
C GLY A 324 -5.51 -26.26 10.06
N ASP A 325 -6.47 -25.79 9.27
CA ASP A 325 -6.31 -24.67 8.34
C ASP A 325 -6.38 -23.25 8.99
N GLY A 326 -6.50 -23.15 10.31
CA GLY A 326 -6.75 -21.90 11.03
C GLY A 326 -5.69 -20.79 10.91
N LEU A 327 -4.51 -21.08 10.35
CA LEU A 327 -3.45 -20.11 10.04
C LEU A 327 -3.26 -19.84 8.54
N GLN A 328 -4.10 -20.43 7.68
CA GLN A 328 -3.90 -20.42 6.24
C GLN A 328 -3.83 -19.00 5.65
N ASP A 329 -4.83 -18.15 5.91
CA ASP A 329 -4.87 -16.79 5.36
C ASP A 329 -3.60 -15.98 5.72
N LEU A 330 -3.13 -16.12 6.96
CA LEU A 330 -1.92 -15.45 7.43
C LEU A 330 -0.65 -16.03 6.80
N THR A 331 -0.61 -17.35 6.60
CA THR A 331 0.49 -18.04 5.93
C THR A 331 0.58 -17.66 4.46
N ASP A 332 -0.56 -17.60 3.77
CA ASP A 332 -0.67 -17.20 2.37
C ASP A 332 -0.27 -15.73 2.20
N PHE A 333 -0.74 -14.84 3.09
CA PHE A 333 -0.32 -13.45 3.12
C PHE A 333 1.21 -13.30 3.24
N PHE A 334 1.82 -14.03 4.19
CA PHE A 334 3.27 -14.04 4.36
C PHE A 334 4.00 -14.66 3.17
N TRP A 335 3.41 -15.64 2.50
CA TRP A 335 3.96 -16.26 1.30
C TRP A 335 4.03 -15.29 0.12
N ASP A 336 3.13 -14.32 0.06
CA ASP A 336 3.04 -13.36 -1.05
C ASP A 336 3.91 -12.09 -0.88
N LEU A 337 4.56 -11.89 0.28
CA LEU A 337 5.49 -10.77 0.54
C LEU A 337 6.72 -10.71 -0.41
#